data_AF-A0AA42WF93-F1
#
_entry.id   AF-A0AA42WF93-F1
#
_cell.length_a   1.000
_cell.length_b   1.000
_cell.length_c   1.000
_cell.angle_alpha   90.00
_cell.angle_beta   90.00
_cell.angle_gamma   90.00
#
_symmetry.space_group_name_H-M   'P 1'
#
loop_
_entity.id
_entity.type
_entity.pdbx_description
1 polymer ?
#
loop_
_entity_poly.entity_id
_entity_poly.type
_entity_poly.pdbx_seq_one_letter_code
_entity_poly.pdbx_strand_id
1 'polypeptide(L)'
;MFDFISIVVTIVALIAWAIHRQKKRHNALLAKFREHNQRLGTAFPEDSVDSELILSDKDKKVVIAFDPQTQKLCMVSGKNDPGEVLDFSYIRQWQLKWTEVSGNGGLAFKNVHFAFSTSDLKRPLINIPVAGKGYGDTWNSRLGILMGA
;
A
#
# COMPACT_ATOMS: atom_id res chain seq x y z
N MET A 1 -14.11 36.50 19.92
CA MET A 1 -15.13 35.47 20.20
C MET A 1 -15.28 34.69 18.90
N PHE A 2 -14.84 33.42 18.84
CA PHE A 2 -15.01 32.63 17.61
C PHE A 2 -16.47 32.19 17.56
N ASP A 3 -17.25 32.78 16.65
CA ASP A 3 -18.64 32.39 16.46
C ASP A 3 -18.73 30.94 15.98
N PHE A 4 -19.76 30.23 16.42
CA PHE A 4 -20.03 28.82 16.09
C PHE A 4 -19.93 28.53 14.57
N ILE A 5 -20.34 29.51 13.74
CA ILE A 5 -20.25 29.48 12.29
C ILE A 5 -18.78 29.40 11.81
N SER A 6 -17.87 30.14 12.44
CA SER A 6 -16.43 30.14 12.10
C SER A 6 -15.78 28.79 12.41
N ILE A 7 -16.20 28.13 13.50
CA ILE A 7 -15.74 26.78 13.85
C ILE A 7 -16.20 25.76 12.80
N VAL A 8 -17.47 25.79 12.41
CA VAL A 8 -18.03 24.88 11.40
C VAL A 8 -17.35 25.05 10.04
N VAL A 9 -17.16 26.30 9.57
CA VAL A 9 -16.47 26.60 8.31
C VAL A 9 -15.02 26.09 8.33
N THR A 10 -14.31 26.24 9.46
CA THR A 10 -12.94 25.76 9.60
C THR A 10 -12.85 24.24 9.52
N ILE A 11 -13.77 23.50 10.15
CA ILE A 11 -13.81 22.03 10.09
C ILE A 11 -14.06 21.56 8.65
N VAL A 12 -15.03 22.17 7.95
CA VAL A 12 -15.33 21.81 6.55
C VAL A 12 -14.13 22.08 5.65
N ALA A 13 -13.45 23.21 5.83
CA ALA A 13 -12.24 23.54 5.08
C ALA A 13 -11.11 22.52 5.33
N LEU A 14 -10.91 22.07 6.58
CA LEU A 14 -9.91 21.04 6.91
C LEU A 14 -10.23 19.69 6.26
N ILE A 15 -11.50 19.27 6.28
CA ILE A 15 -11.95 18.03 5.62
C ILE A 15 -11.74 18.12 4.11
N ALA A 16 -12.16 19.22 3.49
CA ALA A 16 -11.99 19.45 2.06
C ALA A 16 -10.51 19.46 1.65
N TRP A 17 -9.65 20.10 2.46
CA TRP A 17 -8.20 20.08 2.26
C TRP A 17 -7.61 18.68 2.37
N ALA A 18 -8.03 17.90 3.37
CA ALA A 18 -7.58 16.52 3.55
C ALA A 18 -7.95 15.65 2.34
N ILE A 19 -9.20 15.74 1.87
CA ILE A 19 -9.68 15.01 0.67
C ILE A 19 -8.90 15.44 -0.57
N HIS A 20 -8.72 16.74 -0.79
CA HIS A 20 -7.96 17.25 -1.93
C HIS A 20 -6.51 16.75 -1.94
N ARG A 21 -5.85 16.76 -0.77
CA ARG A 21 -4.49 16.26 -0.60
C ARG A 21 -4.41 14.75 -0.89
N GLN A 22 -5.39 13.98 -0.45
CA GLN A 22 -5.44 12.54 -0.71
C GLN A 22 -5.64 12.26 -2.21
N LYS A 23 -6.61 12.91 -2.86
CA LYS A 23 -6.88 12.75 -4.30
C LYS A 23 -5.67 13.10 -5.15
N LYS A 24 -4.95 14.17 -4.82
CA LYS A 24 -3.71 14.56 -5.50
C LYS A 24 -2.63 13.46 -5.43
N ARG A 25 -2.47 12.81 -4.27
CA ARG A 25 -1.52 11.70 -4.11
C ARG A 25 -1.93 10.47 -4.91
N HIS A 26 -3.21 10.10 -4.87
CA HIS A 26 -3.73 8.97 -5.62
C HIS A 26 -3.54 9.17 -7.13
N ASN A 27 -3.91 10.34 -7.66
CA ASN A 27 -3.74 10.65 -9.08
C ASN A 27 -2.26 10.62 -9.51
N ALA A 28 -1.35 11.10 -8.66
CA ALA A 28 0.08 11.04 -8.95
C ALA A 28 0.61 9.59 -8.99
N LEU A 29 0.10 8.72 -8.12
CA LEU A 29 0.45 7.29 -8.14
C LEU A 29 -0.06 6.61 -9.41
N LEU A 30 -1.33 6.82 -9.76
CA LEU A 30 -1.93 6.27 -10.98
C LEU A 30 -1.25 6.80 -12.26
N ALA A 31 -0.78 8.04 -12.25
CA ALA A 31 -0.01 8.60 -13.36
C ALA A 31 1.34 7.87 -13.54
N LYS A 32 2.01 7.48 -12.45
CA LYS A 32 3.24 6.69 -12.52
C LYS A 32 2.98 5.29 -13.06
N PHE A 33 1.92 4.63 -12.62
CA PHE A 33 1.54 3.32 -13.16
C PHE A 33 1.25 3.38 -14.66
N ARG A 34 0.54 4.41 -15.12
CA ARG A 34 0.33 4.69 -16.54
C ARG A 34 1.64 4.91 -17.31
N GLU A 35 2.55 5.70 -16.77
CA GLU A 35 3.87 5.92 -17.38
C GLU A 35 4.65 4.60 -17.52
N HIS A 36 4.68 3.78 -16.46
CA HIS A 36 5.34 2.47 -16.48
C HIS A 36 4.68 1.52 -17.47
N ASN A 37 3.34 1.50 -17.55
CA ASN A 37 2.62 0.68 -18.52
C ASN A 37 2.99 1.05 -19.96
N GLN A 38 3.03 2.35 -20.28
CA GLN A 38 3.42 2.83 -21.61
C GLN A 38 4.90 2.56 -21.94
N ARG A 39 5.80 2.73 -20.96
CA ARG A 39 7.25 2.67 -21.18
C ARG A 39 7.80 1.24 -21.12
N LEU A 40 7.28 0.41 -20.23
CA LEU A 40 7.84 -0.90 -19.87
C LEU A 40 6.92 -2.07 -20.25
N GLY A 41 5.76 -1.77 -20.87
CA GLY A 41 4.79 -2.78 -21.32
C GLY A 41 4.11 -3.52 -20.18
N THR A 42 3.96 -2.90 -19.00
CA THR A 42 3.22 -3.45 -17.86
C THR A 42 1.72 -3.12 -17.96
N ALA A 43 0.92 -3.76 -17.10
CA ALA A 43 -0.52 -3.61 -16.98
C ALA A 43 -0.94 -3.35 -15.51
N PHE A 44 -0.23 -2.45 -14.82
CA PHE A 44 -0.60 -2.02 -13.48
C PHE A 44 -1.95 -1.30 -13.47
N PRO A 45 -2.72 -1.32 -12.35
CA PRO A 45 -4.01 -0.64 -12.28
C PRO A 45 -3.91 0.87 -12.52
N GLU A 46 -4.68 1.39 -13.49
CA GLU A 46 -4.59 2.80 -13.92
C GLU A 46 -5.74 3.69 -13.39
N ASP A 47 -6.86 3.07 -13.02
CA ASP A 47 -8.12 3.79 -12.74
C ASP A 47 -8.43 3.91 -11.24
N SER A 48 -7.92 2.99 -10.41
CA SER A 48 -8.21 2.95 -8.99
C SER A 48 -7.01 2.52 -8.15
N VAL A 49 -6.74 3.29 -7.10
CA VAL A 49 -5.72 2.94 -6.08
C VAL A 49 -6.25 1.95 -5.04
N ASP A 50 -7.56 1.71 -5.01
CA ASP A 50 -8.20 0.71 -4.14
C ASP A 50 -8.34 -0.64 -4.87
N SER A 51 -7.60 -0.83 -5.96
CA SER A 51 -7.54 -2.09 -6.69
C SER A 51 -7.05 -3.22 -5.78
N GLU A 52 -7.60 -4.42 -5.99
CA GLU A 52 -7.19 -5.64 -5.29
C GLU A 52 -5.75 -6.06 -5.60
N LEU A 53 -5.14 -5.44 -6.62
CA LEU A 53 -3.76 -5.62 -7.03
C LEU A 53 -2.81 -4.58 -6.42
N ILE A 54 -3.28 -3.74 -5.48
CA ILE A 54 -2.46 -2.71 -4.83
C ILE A 54 -2.39 -2.94 -3.33
N LEU A 55 -1.25 -3.45 -2.86
CA LEU A 55 -0.93 -3.52 -1.44
C LEU A 55 -0.39 -2.18 -0.98
N SER A 56 -1.06 -1.55 -0.02
CA SER A 56 -0.58 -0.32 0.61
C SER A 56 -0.20 -0.57 2.06
N ASP A 57 0.85 0.11 2.52
CA ASP A 57 1.12 0.18 3.94
C ASP A 57 0.03 1.00 4.67
N LYS A 58 0.03 0.91 6.00
CA LYS A 58 -0.94 1.56 6.88
C LYS A 58 -1.03 3.08 6.64
N ASP A 59 0.09 3.72 6.31
CA ASP A 59 0.19 5.16 6.08
C ASP A 59 0.05 5.56 4.60
N LYS A 60 -0.17 4.60 3.69
CA LYS A 60 -0.17 4.76 2.23
C LYS A 60 1.08 5.50 1.70
N LYS A 61 2.22 5.28 2.35
CA LYS A 61 3.55 5.77 1.95
C LYS A 61 4.26 4.74 1.08
N VAL A 62 4.12 3.45 1.38
CA VAL A 62 4.68 2.36 0.59
C VAL A 62 3.54 1.66 -0.11
N VAL A 63 3.65 1.52 -1.43
CA VAL A 63 2.65 0.86 -2.24
C VAL A 63 3.34 -0.15 -3.15
N ILE A 64 2.81 -1.36 -3.22
CA ILE A 64 3.18 -2.37 -4.21
C ILE A 64 1.97 -2.63 -5.09
N ALA A 65 2.09 -2.28 -6.37
CA ALA A 65 1.16 -2.69 -7.41
C ALA A 65 1.65 -3.98 -8.06
N PHE A 66 0.74 -4.94 -8.26
CA PHE A 66 1.01 -6.21 -8.90
C PHE A 66 0.40 -6.23 -10.30
N ASP A 67 1.18 -6.65 -11.28
CA ASP A 67 0.74 -6.97 -12.63
C ASP A 67 0.90 -8.48 -12.85
N PRO A 68 -0.17 -9.27 -12.65
CA PRO A 68 -0.11 -10.72 -12.85
C PRO A 68 0.04 -11.11 -14.32
N GLN A 69 -0.26 -10.23 -15.29
CA GLN A 69 -0.17 -10.57 -16.72
C GLN A 69 1.29 -10.60 -17.16
N THR A 70 2.09 -9.64 -16.72
CA THR A 70 3.53 -9.58 -17.06
C THR A 70 4.43 -10.13 -15.96
N GLN A 71 3.85 -10.60 -14.84
CA GLN A 71 4.55 -11.07 -13.65
C GLN A 71 5.53 -10.04 -13.07
N LYS A 72 5.14 -8.77 -13.09
CA LYS A 72 5.91 -7.64 -12.58
C LYS A 72 5.19 -6.96 -11.44
N LEU A 73 5.95 -6.41 -10.51
CA LEU A 73 5.46 -5.56 -9.43
C LEU A 73 6.10 -4.17 -9.54
N CYS A 74 5.35 -3.14 -9.15
CA CYS A 74 5.87 -1.79 -9.01
C CYS A 74 5.83 -1.41 -7.53
N MET A 75 7.00 -1.14 -6.96
CA MET A 75 7.12 -0.68 -5.59
C MET A 75 7.38 0.82 -5.57
N VAL A 76 6.53 1.58 -4.89
CA VAL A 76 6.65 3.03 -4.73
C VAL A 76 6.79 3.35 -3.24
N SER A 77 7.96 3.86 -2.84
CA SER A 77 8.30 4.23 -1.46
C SER A 77 8.30 5.75 -1.29
N GLY A 78 7.12 6.32 -1.05
CA GLY A 78 6.94 7.73 -0.76
C GLY A 78 6.52 8.57 -1.97
N LYS A 79 6.34 9.87 -1.73
CA LYS A 79 5.71 10.78 -2.71
C LYS A 79 6.56 10.99 -3.96
N ASN A 80 7.88 11.13 -3.78
CA ASN A 80 8.81 11.53 -4.83
C ASN A 80 9.59 10.35 -5.44
N ASP A 81 9.35 9.13 -4.94
CA ASP A 81 9.98 7.94 -5.50
C ASP A 81 9.38 7.66 -6.90
N PRO A 82 10.18 7.58 -7.98
CA PRO A 82 9.68 7.25 -9.32
C PRO A 82 8.98 5.89 -9.39
N GLY A 83 9.19 5.02 -8.40
CA GLY A 83 8.68 3.66 -8.41
C GLY A 83 9.63 2.73 -9.13
N GLU A 84 9.95 1.63 -8.47
CA GLU A 84 10.83 0.60 -8.98
C GLU A 84 9.99 -0.54 -9.53
N VAL A 85 10.16 -0.86 -10.82
CA VAL A 85 9.50 -2.02 -11.45
C VAL A 85 10.44 -3.21 -11.37
N LEU A 86 9.94 -4.30 -10.78
CA LEU A 86 10.67 -5.51 -10.45
C LEU A 86 9.87 -6.72 -10.91
N ASP A 87 10.53 -7.85 -11.15
CA ASP A 87 9.83 -9.11 -11.42
C ASP A 87 9.25 -9.70 -10.14
N PHE A 88 8.22 -10.55 -10.22
CA PHE A 88 7.67 -11.26 -9.05
C PHE A 88 8.74 -12.08 -8.32
N SER A 89 9.74 -12.61 -9.04
CA SER A 89 10.90 -13.33 -8.49
C SER A 89 11.76 -12.46 -7.55
N TYR A 90 11.55 -11.15 -7.53
CA TYR A 90 12.09 -10.26 -6.51
C TYR A 90 11.64 -10.68 -5.11
N ILE A 91 10.38 -11.07 -4.94
CA ILE A 91 9.84 -11.57 -3.68
C ILE A 91 10.06 -13.08 -3.63
N ARG A 92 10.93 -13.54 -2.72
CA ARG A 92 11.22 -14.97 -2.54
C ARG A 92 10.21 -15.66 -1.65
N GLN A 93 9.81 -14.98 -0.57
CA GLN A 93 8.87 -15.47 0.43
C GLN A 93 8.27 -14.29 1.18
N TRP A 94 7.09 -14.49 1.75
CA TRP A 94 6.45 -13.50 2.60
C TRP A 94 5.86 -14.18 3.84
N GLN A 95 5.75 -13.41 4.91
CA GLN A 95 5.06 -13.82 6.13
C GLN A 95 4.28 -12.65 6.71
N LEU A 96 3.01 -12.89 7.03
CA LEU A 96 2.25 -11.96 7.86
C LEU A 96 2.65 -12.15 9.32
N LYS A 97 3.11 -11.06 9.97
CA LYS A 97 3.56 -11.06 11.36
C LYS A 97 2.80 -10.03 12.17
N TRP A 98 2.58 -10.33 13.45
CA TRP A 98 1.92 -9.45 14.40
C TRP A 98 2.38 -9.75 15.84
N THR A 99 2.08 -8.84 16.75
CA THR A 99 2.23 -9.02 18.19
C THR A 99 0.85 -9.14 18.81
N GLU A 100 0.59 -10.23 19.52
CA GLU A 100 -0.64 -10.40 20.30
C GLU A 100 -0.51 -9.66 21.62
N VAL A 101 -1.53 -8.88 21.96
CA VAL A 101 -1.60 -8.12 23.20
C VAL A 101 -2.95 -8.41 23.84
N SER A 102 -2.93 -8.99 25.03
CA SER A 102 -4.12 -9.15 25.85
C SER A 102 -4.39 -7.87 26.64
N GLY A 103 -5.64 -7.39 26.65
CA GLY A 103 -6.03 -6.23 27.45
C GLY A 103 -7.55 -6.07 27.54
N ASN A 104 -8.05 -5.79 28.76
CA ASN A 104 -9.46 -5.50 29.10
C ASN A 104 -10.50 -6.30 28.29
N GLY A 105 -10.43 -7.64 28.35
CA GLY A 105 -11.51 -8.51 27.87
C GLY A 105 -11.46 -8.90 26.39
N GLY A 106 -10.38 -8.58 25.65
CA GLY A 106 -10.22 -9.00 24.26
C GLY A 106 -8.77 -9.24 23.85
N LEU A 107 -8.59 -9.97 22.74
CA LEU A 107 -7.31 -10.19 22.08
C LEU A 107 -7.11 -9.09 21.02
N ALA A 108 -6.05 -8.29 21.16
CA ALA A 108 -5.70 -7.23 20.23
C ALA A 108 -4.41 -7.57 19.47
N PHE A 109 -4.33 -7.16 18.21
CA PHE A 109 -3.16 -7.36 17.36
C PHE A 109 -2.45 -6.03 17.13
N LYS A 110 -1.16 -5.95 17.50
CA LYS A 110 -0.29 -4.78 17.25
C LYS A 110 0.81 -5.14 16.27
N ASN A 111 1.47 -4.12 15.73
CA ASN A 111 2.61 -4.27 14.81
C ASN A 111 2.34 -5.24 13.66
N VAL A 112 1.14 -5.21 13.09
CA VAL A 112 0.77 -6.10 11.98
C VAL A 112 1.51 -5.64 10.72
N HIS A 113 2.31 -6.52 10.13
CA HIS A 113 3.10 -6.22 8.94
C HIS A 113 3.35 -7.48 8.10
N PHE A 114 3.58 -7.27 6.81
CA PHE A 114 4.21 -8.30 5.97
C PHE A 114 5.72 -8.17 6.06
N ALA A 115 6.41 -9.28 6.28
CA ALA A 115 7.84 -9.42 6.14
C ALA A 115 8.12 -10.14 4.81
N PHE A 116 8.57 -9.39 3.80
CA PHE A 116 8.96 -9.91 2.49
C PHE A 116 10.46 -10.15 2.45
N SER A 117 10.87 -11.38 2.18
CA SER A 117 12.26 -11.67 1.85
C SER A 117 12.46 -11.48 0.35
N THR A 118 13.52 -10.77 -0.02
CA THR A 118 13.78 -10.43 -1.42
C THR A 118 15.00 -11.15 -1.97
N SER A 119 15.16 -11.12 -3.30
CA SER A 119 16.38 -11.55 -3.98
C SER A 119 17.48 -10.49 -4.02
N ASP A 120 17.24 -9.28 -3.54
CA ASP A 120 18.20 -8.18 -3.48
C ASP A 120 19.04 -8.23 -2.20
N LEU A 121 20.35 -8.44 -2.36
CA LEU A 121 21.32 -8.50 -1.27
C LEU A 121 21.40 -7.20 -0.46
N LYS A 122 21.06 -6.05 -1.06
CA LYS A 122 21.03 -4.76 -0.35
C LYS A 122 19.76 -4.58 0.46
N ARG A 123 18.65 -5.21 0.04
CA ARG A 123 17.32 -5.11 0.67
C ARG A 123 16.73 -6.49 0.93
N PRO A 124 17.42 -7.38 1.68
CA PRO A 124 17.04 -8.78 1.78
C PRO A 124 15.72 -9.01 2.52
N LEU A 125 15.27 -8.02 3.29
CA LEU A 125 14.02 -8.02 4.02
C LEU A 125 13.33 -6.65 3.90
N ILE A 126 12.05 -6.65 3.51
CA ILE A 126 11.19 -5.47 3.46
C ILE A 126 10.00 -5.70 4.38
N ASN A 127 9.77 -4.77 5.29
CA ASN A 127 8.63 -4.81 6.21
C ASN A 127 7.58 -3.79 5.79
N ILE A 128 6.37 -4.24 5.49
CA ILE A 128 5.25 -3.39 5.09
C ILE A 128 4.19 -3.43 6.19
N PRO A 129 4.06 -2.37 7.03
CA PRO A 129 3.05 -2.33 8.07
C PRO A 129 1.67 -2.21 7.42
N VAL A 130 0.69 -3.02 7.85
CA VAL A 130 -0.65 -3.01 7.28
C VAL A 130 -1.69 -2.52 8.29
N ALA A 131 -2.88 -2.17 7.82
CA ALA A 131 -3.93 -1.56 8.64
C ALA A 131 -4.34 -2.41 9.85
N GLY A 132 -4.30 -3.75 9.73
CA GLY A 132 -4.62 -4.69 10.80
C GLY A 132 -4.59 -6.14 10.33
N LYS A 133 -4.83 -7.08 11.27
CA LYS A 133 -4.71 -8.52 11.03
C LYS A 133 -5.66 -9.01 9.93
N GLY A 134 -6.94 -8.63 9.95
CA GLY A 134 -7.90 -9.07 8.92
C GLY A 134 -7.57 -8.58 7.50
N TYR A 135 -7.07 -7.34 7.37
CA TYR A 135 -6.55 -6.84 6.09
C TYR A 135 -5.31 -7.63 5.66
N GLY A 136 -4.41 -7.91 6.60
CA GLY A 136 -3.25 -8.76 6.39
C GLY A 136 -3.62 -10.17 5.93
N ASP A 137 -4.57 -10.84 6.59
CA ASP A 137 -5.03 -12.19 6.22
C ASP A 137 -5.59 -12.22 4.80
N THR A 138 -6.43 -11.23 4.46
CA THR A 138 -6.98 -11.07 3.10
C THR A 138 -5.88 -10.96 2.06
N TRP A 139 -4.88 -10.11 2.33
CA TRP A 139 -3.73 -9.96 1.45
C TRP A 139 -2.83 -11.19 1.41
N ASN A 140 -2.72 -11.93 2.52
CA ASN A 140 -1.91 -13.13 2.58
C ASN A 140 -2.46 -14.19 1.61
N SER A 141 -3.80 -14.36 1.58
CA SER A 141 -4.46 -15.21 0.59
C SER A 141 -4.27 -14.70 -0.84
N ARG A 142 -4.40 -13.39 -1.07
CA ARG A 142 -4.18 -12.80 -2.42
C ARG A 142 -2.75 -13.00 -2.91
N LEU A 143 -1.74 -12.83 -2.06
CA LEU A 143 -0.35 -13.09 -2.41
C LEU A 143 -0.13 -14.56 -2.78
N GLY A 144 -0.81 -15.48 -2.10
CA GLY A 144 -0.80 -16.90 -2.46
C GLY A 144 -1.30 -17.14 -3.89
N ILE A 145 -2.41 -16.49 -4.26
CA ILE A 145 -2.97 -16.57 -5.61
C ILE A 145 -2.04 -15.91 -6.64
N LEU A 146 -1.53 -14.71 -6.36
CA LEU A 146 -0.70 -13.94 -7.29
C LEU A 146 0.66 -14.59 -7.55
N MET A 147 1.24 -15.24 -6.55
CA MET A 147 2.61 -15.76 -6.60
C MET A 147 2.67 -17.29 -6.64
N GLY A 148 1.52 -17.97 -6.65
CA GLY A 148 1.41 -19.42 -6.83
C GLY A 148 1.95 -20.25 -5.66
N ALA A 149 1.63 -19.84 -4.42
CA ALA A 149 1.99 -20.59 -3.20
C ALA A 149 0.93 -21.60 -2.78
#